data_AF-A0A0R3Q7I5-F1
#
_entry.id   AF-A0A0R3Q7I5-F1
#
_cell.length_a   1.000
_cell.length_b   1.000
_cell.length_c   1.000
_cell.angle_alpha   90.00
_cell.angle_beta   90.00
_cell.angle_gamma   90.00
#
_symmetry.space_group_name_H-M   'P 1'
#
loop_
_entity.id
_entity.type
_entity.pdbx_description
1 polymer ?
#
loop_
_entity_poly.entity_id
_entity_poly.type
_entity_poly.pdbx_seq_one_letter_code
_entity_poly.pdbx_strand_id
1 'polypeptide(L)'
;MERQRLVLTCNAIGNPRPTVQWRDPTDTETPKGQFLIFEEINQNQSGTYHCLAYSEAGSVEAKISVEVIPDLRLQVFSINSTVALVTWNGRLPVITSRLRIRFRDNSTEFVRDAEVDEEKIAVRFFREIFADSVEVCLLDGETELICDYFDNRDEKQGSFLYLNLFIILFCFLLCIYSLKSKLKQVDRTVKMMRMTINLDRGPVFYNSNALAIEIVSRTEL
;
A
#
# COMPACT_ATOMS: atom_id res chain seq x y z
N MET A 1 -4.52 3.61 6.47
CA MET A 1 -3.13 4.12 6.42
C MET A 1 -2.21 2.91 6.44
N GLU A 2 -0.94 3.05 6.08
CA GLU A 2 0.00 1.96 6.25
C GLU A 2 0.19 1.61 7.73
N ARG A 3 0.69 0.40 8.00
CA ARG A 3 0.92 -0.17 9.35
C ARG A 3 -0.32 -0.26 10.22
N GLN A 4 -1.50 -0.05 9.65
CA GLN A 4 -2.78 -0.25 10.33
C GLN A 4 -3.33 -1.64 10.05
N ARG A 5 -4.14 -2.11 11.00
CA ARG A 5 -4.92 -3.31 10.85
C ARG A 5 -6.10 -3.05 9.92
N LEU A 6 -6.20 -3.82 8.85
CA LEU A 6 -7.34 -3.80 7.93
C LEU A 6 -8.02 -5.17 7.92
N VAL A 7 -9.32 -5.19 8.18
CA VAL A 7 -10.15 -6.38 8.03
C VAL A 7 -11.17 -6.14 6.94
N LEU A 8 -11.08 -6.92 5.86
CA LEU A 8 -12.09 -7.00 4.82
C LEU A 8 -12.96 -8.21 5.07
N THR A 9 -14.27 -8.00 5.13
CA THR A 9 -15.26 -9.05 5.36
C THR A 9 -16.17 -9.15 4.17
N CYS A 10 -16.27 -10.34 3.59
CA CYS A 10 -17.17 -10.60 2.47
C CYS A 10 -18.42 -11.35 2.93
N ASN A 11 -19.52 -10.64 3.05
CA ASN A 11 -20.81 -11.19 3.43
C ASN A 11 -21.50 -11.76 2.20
N ALA A 12 -21.65 -13.07 2.15
CA ALA A 12 -22.36 -13.75 1.08
C ALA A 12 -23.59 -14.48 1.62
N ILE A 13 -24.73 -14.26 0.98
CA ILE A 13 -26.01 -14.88 1.30
C ILE A 13 -26.49 -15.64 0.08
N GLY A 14 -26.94 -16.86 0.29
CA GLY A 14 -27.44 -17.73 -0.78
C GLY A 14 -28.02 -19.01 -0.22
N ASN A 15 -28.89 -19.63 -1.00
CA ASN A 15 -29.41 -20.96 -0.74
C ASN A 15 -29.20 -21.82 -2.00
N PRO A 16 -28.27 -22.80 -2.00
CA PRO A 16 -27.44 -23.25 -0.88
C PRO A 16 -26.44 -22.21 -0.36
N ARG A 17 -26.02 -22.33 0.91
CA ARG A 17 -25.05 -21.40 1.53
C ARG A 17 -23.79 -21.32 0.67
N PRO A 18 -23.38 -20.12 0.21
CA PRO A 18 -22.23 -20.00 -0.67
C PRO A 18 -20.92 -20.17 0.09
N THR A 19 -19.93 -20.72 -0.61
CA THR A 19 -18.53 -20.71 -0.19
C THR A 19 -17.90 -19.39 -0.62
N VAL A 20 -17.12 -18.78 0.27
CA VAL A 20 -16.45 -17.51 0.03
C VAL A 20 -14.95 -17.71 -0.15
N GLN A 21 -14.38 -17.02 -1.12
CA GLN A 21 -12.96 -17.04 -1.43
C GLN A 21 -12.51 -15.68 -1.96
N TRP A 22 -11.37 -15.18 -1.48
CA TRP A 22 -10.79 -13.93 -1.97
C TRP A 22 -9.73 -14.20 -3.05
N ARG A 23 -9.62 -13.28 -4.01
CA ARG A 23 -8.42 -13.08 -4.83
C ARG A 23 -7.77 -11.74 -4.52
N ASP A 24 -6.44 -11.75 -4.50
CA ASP A 24 -5.64 -10.54 -4.37
C ASP A 24 -5.55 -9.77 -5.71
N PRO A 25 -4.88 -8.60 -5.76
CA PRO A 25 -4.73 -7.81 -6.98
C PRO A 25 -3.95 -8.51 -8.11
N THR A 26 -3.30 -9.63 -7.82
CA THR A 26 -2.57 -10.45 -8.79
C THR A 26 -3.41 -11.65 -9.29
N ASP A 27 -4.70 -11.67 -8.96
CA ASP A 27 -5.62 -12.79 -9.18
C ASP A 27 -5.23 -14.09 -8.44
N THR A 28 -4.36 -13.99 -7.42
CA THR A 28 -3.97 -15.14 -6.62
C THR A 28 -5.07 -15.45 -5.60
N GLU A 29 -5.54 -16.70 -5.61
CA GLU A 29 -6.54 -17.18 -4.66
C GLU A 29 -5.97 -17.33 -3.25
N THR A 30 -6.69 -16.77 -2.30
CA THR A 30 -6.44 -16.95 -0.86
C THR A 30 -7.13 -18.21 -0.34
N PRO A 31 -6.78 -18.70 0.86
CA PRO A 31 -7.56 -19.71 1.55
C PRO A 31 -9.03 -19.32 1.65
N LYS A 32 -9.92 -20.30 1.50
CA LYS A 32 -11.37 -20.09 1.61
C LYS A 32 -11.71 -19.50 2.98
N GLY A 33 -12.51 -18.44 2.97
CA GLY A 33 -12.81 -17.70 4.19
C GLY A 33 -13.53 -16.40 3.90
N GLN A 34 -14.33 -15.98 4.87
CA GLN A 34 -15.08 -14.73 4.81
C GLN A 34 -14.18 -13.50 4.99
N PHE A 35 -13.08 -13.66 5.73
CA PHE A 35 -12.21 -12.58 6.17
C PHE A 35 -10.90 -12.58 5.40
N LEU A 36 -10.47 -11.39 4.99
CA LEU A 36 -9.12 -11.10 4.55
C LEU A 36 -8.52 -10.08 5.51
N ILE A 37 -7.49 -10.49 6.25
CA ILE A 37 -6.94 -9.74 7.39
C ILE A 37 -5.51 -9.34 7.07
N PHE A 38 -5.23 -8.04 7.22
CA PHE A 38 -3.90 -7.47 7.20
C PHE A 38 -3.61 -6.91 8.60
N GLU A 39 -2.63 -7.47 9.30
CA GLU A 39 -2.25 -6.98 10.63
C GLU A 39 -1.52 -5.63 10.54
N GLU A 40 -0.59 -5.51 9.58
CA GLU A 40 0.10 -4.26 9.25
C GLU A 40 0.11 -4.09 7.74
N ILE A 41 -0.88 -3.37 7.22
CA ILE A 41 -1.00 -3.18 5.76
C ILE A 41 0.07 -2.23 5.23
N ASN A 42 0.64 -2.49 4.06
CA ASN A 42 1.67 -1.64 3.43
C ASN A 42 1.32 -1.28 1.98
N GLN A 43 2.06 -0.35 1.40
CA GLN A 43 1.80 0.19 0.06
C GLN A 43 1.72 -0.86 -1.04
N ASN A 44 2.51 -1.94 -0.96
CA ASN A 44 2.53 -3.02 -1.95
C ASN A 44 1.24 -3.88 -1.92
N GLN A 45 0.42 -3.73 -0.88
CA GLN A 45 -0.87 -4.41 -0.74
C GLN A 45 -2.03 -3.55 -1.25
N SER A 46 -1.75 -2.37 -1.80
CA SER A 46 -2.75 -1.58 -2.53
C SER A 46 -3.17 -2.31 -3.80
N GLY A 47 -4.45 -2.19 -4.14
CA GLY A 47 -5.00 -2.77 -5.36
C GLY A 47 -6.46 -3.16 -5.21
N THR A 48 -6.98 -3.81 -6.26
CA THR A 48 -8.38 -4.27 -6.28
C THR A 48 -8.44 -5.72 -5.84
N TYR A 49 -9.12 -5.97 -4.73
CA TYR A 49 -9.39 -7.31 -4.22
C TYR A 49 -10.76 -7.78 -4.67
N HIS A 50 -10.86 -9.08 -4.91
CA HIS A 50 -12.07 -9.71 -5.41
C HIS A 50 -12.58 -10.68 -4.38
N CYS A 51 -13.83 -10.54 -3.96
CA CYS A 51 -14.51 -11.59 -3.23
C CYS A 51 -15.41 -12.38 -4.16
N LEU A 52 -15.25 -13.70 -4.16
CA LEU A 52 -16.08 -14.64 -4.87
C LEU A 52 -16.95 -15.38 -3.87
N ALA A 53 -18.24 -15.43 -4.16
CA ALA A 53 -19.18 -16.30 -3.47
C ALA A 53 -19.80 -17.25 -4.50
N TYR A 54 -19.66 -18.55 -4.26
CA TYR A 54 -20.18 -19.56 -5.17
C TYR A 54 -20.89 -20.69 -4.45
N SER A 55 -21.93 -21.19 -5.08
CA SER A 55 -22.73 -22.35 -4.68
C SER A 55 -23.20 -23.09 -5.92
N GLU A 56 -23.94 -24.18 -5.73
CA GLU A 56 -24.59 -24.88 -6.86
C GLU A 56 -25.60 -24.00 -7.60
N ALA A 57 -26.14 -22.96 -6.95
CA ALA A 57 -27.06 -22.01 -7.58
C ALA A 57 -26.35 -21.01 -8.51
N GLY A 58 -25.01 -20.92 -8.45
CA GLY A 58 -24.21 -20.01 -9.26
C GLY A 58 -23.10 -19.32 -8.47
N SER A 59 -22.49 -18.32 -9.10
CA SER A 59 -21.38 -17.55 -8.54
C SER A 59 -21.61 -16.05 -8.72
N VAL A 60 -21.25 -15.27 -7.71
CA VAL A 60 -21.24 -13.81 -7.74
C VAL A 60 -19.88 -13.30 -7.28
N GLU A 61 -19.48 -12.14 -7.80
CA GLU A 61 -18.21 -11.49 -7.48
C GLU A 61 -18.47 -10.06 -7.02
N ALA A 62 -17.79 -9.65 -5.95
CA ALA A 62 -17.70 -8.27 -5.49
C ALA A 62 -16.25 -7.81 -5.54
N LYS A 63 -16.03 -6.52 -5.78
CA LYS A 63 -14.71 -5.91 -5.85
C LYS A 63 -14.57 -4.79 -4.85
N ILE A 64 -13.40 -4.66 -4.25
CA ILE A 64 -13.05 -3.53 -3.38
C ILE A 64 -11.66 -3.03 -3.76
N SER A 65 -11.54 -1.73 -3.97
CA SER A 65 -10.25 -1.08 -4.19
C SER A 65 -9.71 -0.60 -2.85
N VAL A 66 -8.51 -1.10 -2.50
CA VAL A 66 -7.78 -0.75 -1.29
C VAL A 66 -6.63 0.15 -1.70
N GLU A 67 -6.63 1.38 -1.19
CA GLU A 67 -5.53 2.32 -1.34
C GLU A 67 -4.85 2.50 0.02
N VAL A 68 -3.56 2.14 0.09
CA VAL A 68 -2.77 2.24 1.31
C VAL A 68 -1.94 3.51 1.26
N ILE A 69 -2.38 4.52 2.01
CA ILE A 69 -1.68 5.80 2.11
C ILE A 69 -0.45 5.63 3.04
N PRO A 70 0.75 6.03 2.60
CA PRO A 70 1.96 6.06 3.44
C PRO A 70 1.79 6.90 4.70
N ASP A 71 2.64 6.64 5.70
CA ASP A 71 2.87 7.58 6.80
C ASP A 71 3.44 8.88 6.22
N LEU A 72 3.04 10.01 6.81
CA LEU A 72 3.55 11.31 6.39
C LEU A 72 5.07 11.34 6.60
N ARG A 73 5.82 11.56 5.52
CA ARG A 73 7.27 11.78 5.55
C ARG A 73 7.62 12.96 4.69
N LEU A 74 8.36 13.90 5.25
CA LEU A 74 8.89 15.04 4.53
C LEU A 74 10.13 14.62 3.74
N GLN A 75 10.38 15.33 2.65
CA GLN A 75 11.55 15.17 1.80
C GLN A 75 12.02 16.53 1.33
N VAL A 76 13.31 16.82 1.49
CA VAL A 76 13.89 18.03 0.88
C VAL A 76 14.12 17.73 -0.60
N PHE A 77 13.30 18.33 -1.47
CA PHE A 77 13.42 18.19 -2.92
C PHE A 77 14.56 19.04 -3.47
N SER A 78 14.71 20.27 -2.98
CA SER A 78 15.85 21.13 -3.28
C SER A 78 15.95 22.23 -2.25
N ILE A 79 17.17 22.62 -1.86
CA ILE A 79 17.41 23.77 -0.99
C ILE A 79 18.48 24.68 -1.60
N ASN A 80 18.19 25.98 -1.64
CA ASN A 80 19.14 26.99 -2.06
C ASN A 80 19.12 28.19 -1.12
N SER A 81 19.83 29.26 -1.50
CA SER A 81 19.98 30.49 -0.74
C SER A 81 18.68 31.23 -0.42
N THR A 82 17.62 30.98 -1.19
CA THR A 82 16.38 31.77 -1.19
C THR A 82 15.13 30.93 -1.01
N VAL A 83 15.16 29.65 -1.39
CA VAL A 83 13.99 28.76 -1.39
C VAL A 83 14.39 27.33 -1.02
N ALA A 84 13.67 26.74 -0.07
CA ALA A 84 13.57 25.29 0.07
C ALA A 84 12.25 24.82 -0.54
N LEU A 85 12.35 23.78 -1.36
CA LEU A 85 11.23 22.99 -1.83
C LEU A 85 11.22 21.69 -1.05
N VAL A 86 10.15 21.48 -0.29
CA VAL A 86 9.93 20.26 0.51
C VAL A 86 8.77 19.51 -0.13
N THR A 87 8.99 18.26 -0.52
CA THR A 87 7.95 17.32 -0.93
C THR A 87 7.55 16.45 0.25
N TRP A 88 6.45 15.72 0.13
CA TRP A 88 6.04 14.77 1.15
C TRP A 88 5.51 13.49 0.50
N ASN A 89 5.66 12.39 1.23
CA ASN A 89 4.93 11.15 0.97
C ASN A 89 3.77 11.04 1.96
N GLY A 90 2.70 10.35 1.57
CA GLY A 90 1.50 10.23 2.39
C GLY A 90 0.57 11.44 2.25
N ARG A 91 -0.47 11.49 3.09
CA ARG A 91 -1.46 12.57 3.04
C ARG A 91 -1.10 13.65 4.05
N LEU A 92 -0.83 14.86 3.56
CA LEU A 92 -0.75 16.03 4.43
C LEU A 92 -2.08 16.23 5.17
N PRO A 93 -2.07 16.55 6.47
CA PRO A 93 -3.24 17.04 7.17
C PRO A 93 -3.52 18.49 6.70
N VAL A 94 -4.14 18.64 5.53
CA VAL A 94 -4.57 19.94 4.97
C VAL A 94 -5.81 20.43 5.73
N ILE A 95 -5.67 20.70 7.02
CA ILE A 95 -6.77 21.13 7.90
C ILE A 95 -6.56 22.59 8.33
N THR A 96 -5.42 23.21 7.98
CA THR A 96 -4.89 24.33 8.74
C THR A 96 -4.39 25.44 7.81
N SER A 97 -4.89 26.67 7.99
CA SER A 97 -4.44 27.86 7.24
C SER A 97 -3.11 28.44 7.76
N ARG A 98 -2.46 27.76 8.71
CA ARG A 98 -1.27 28.22 9.43
C ARG A 98 -0.15 27.17 9.43
N LEU A 99 0.05 26.52 8.29
CA LEU A 99 1.18 25.61 8.14
C LEU A 99 2.48 26.38 8.23
N ARG A 100 3.38 25.90 9.08
CA ARG A 100 4.72 26.45 9.25
C ARG A 100 5.73 25.34 9.11
N ILE A 101 6.89 25.67 8.57
CA ILE A 101 8.04 24.77 8.56
C ILE A 101 9.12 25.31 9.48
N ARG A 102 9.63 24.43 10.33
CA ARG A 102 10.76 24.66 11.21
C ARG A 102 11.98 23.92 10.65
N PHE A 103 13.03 24.67 10.34
CA PHE A 103 14.34 24.17 9.97
C PHE A 103 15.25 24.27 11.19
N ARG A 104 15.92 23.18 11.55
CA ARG A 104 16.95 23.17 12.58
C ARG A 104 18.26 22.62 12.02
N ASP A 105 19.31 23.42 12.12
CA ASP A 105 20.68 23.02 11.82
C ASP A 105 21.56 23.30 13.04
N ASN A 106 22.04 22.24 13.67
CA ASN A 106 22.82 22.26 14.91
C ASN A 106 22.10 23.08 16.01
N SER A 107 22.58 24.29 16.31
CA SER A 107 21.98 25.20 17.31
C SER A 107 21.13 26.33 16.71
N THR A 108 20.94 26.35 15.39
CA THR A 108 20.16 27.39 14.70
C THR A 108 18.78 26.86 14.35
N GLU A 109 17.75 27.67 14.61
CA GLU A 109 16.36 27.32 14.32
C GLU A 109 15.68 28.44 13.55
N PHE A 110 14.94 28.07 12.50
CA PHE A 110 14.21 28.98 11.64
C PHE A 110 12.79 28.46 11.43
N VAL A 111 11.78 29.23 11.85
CA VAL A 111 10.38 28.93 11.58
C VAL A 111 9.85 29.89 10.52
N ARG A 112 9.17 29.37 9.50
CA ARG A 112 8.57 30.16 8.41
C ARG A 112 7.20 29.63 8.05
N ASP A 113 6.33 30.51 7.60
CA ASP A 113 5.05 30.11 7.00
C ASP A 113 5.32 29.36 5.70
N ALA A 114 4.52 28.31 5.48
CA ALA A 114 4.62 27.42 4.35
C ALA A 114 3.67 27.86 3.22
N GLU A 115 4.19 27.99 2.00
CA GLU A 115 3.36 28.13 0.80
C GLU A 115 3.18 26.72 0.21
N VAL A 116 1.96 26.18 0.29
CA VAL A 116 1.66 24.81 -0.17
C VAL A 116 1.04 24.86 -1.57
N ASP A 117 1.69 24.16 -2.50
CA ASP A 117 1.18 23.76 -3.81
C ASP A 117 0.77 22.27 -3.74
N GLU A 118 0.07 21.74 -4.75
CA GLU A 118 -0.51 20.38 -4.73
C GLU A 118 0.51 19.27 -4.43
N GLU A 119 1.78 19.47 -4.78
CA GLU A 119 2.85 18.47 -4.60
C GLU A 119 4.05 18.96 -3.78
N LYS A 120 4.12 20.26 -3.45
CA LYS A 120 5.33 20.87 -2.89
C LYS A 120 5.00 21.96 -1.87
N ILE A 121 5.83 22.03 -0.83
CA ILE A 121 5.84 23.13 0.12
C ILE A 121 7.05 24.01 -0.17
N ALA A 122 6.79 25.25 -0.58
CA ALA A 122 7.82 26.26 -0.80
C ALA A 122 8.01 27.09 0.47
N VAL A 123 9.26 27.19 0.91
CA VAL A 123 9.67 28.06 2.02
C VAL A 123 10.70 29.04 1.53
N ARG A 124 10.42 30.33 1.66
CA ARG A 124 11.33 31.40 1.22
C ARG A 124 12.20 31.89 2.37
N PHE A 125 13.51 31.97 2.12
CA PHE A 125 14.51 32.46 3.06
C PHE A 125 15.07 33.80 2.62
N PHE A 126 15.56 34.56 3.61
CA PHE A 126 16.21 35.85 3.38
C PHE A 126 17.75 35.73 3.33
N ARG A 127 18.33 34.56 3.64
CA ARG A 127 19.77 34.26 3.65
C ARG A 127 20.03 32.78 3.39
N GLU A 128 21.25 32.47 2.95
CA GLU A 128 21.73 31.09 2.74
C GLU A 128 21.68 30.25 4.02
N ILE A 129 21.02 29.11 3.92
CA ILE A 129 21.11 28.03 4.90
C ILE A 129 22.19 27.08 4.39
N PHE A 130 23.38 27.16 4.97
CA PHE A 130 24.49 26.25 4.69
C PHE A 130 24.51 25.15 5.74
N ALA A 131 23.68 24.14 5.54
CA ALA A 131 23.59 23.01 6.45
C ALA A 131 23.84 21.73 5.67
N ASP A 132 24.91 21.01 6.03
CA ASP A 132 25.16 19.65 5.53
C ASP A 132 24.10 18.68 6.05
N SER A 133 23.45 19.00 7.17
CA SER A 133 22.34 18.24 7.72
C SER A 133 21.27 19.15 8.32
N VAL A 134 20.01 18.87 8.07
CA VAL A 134 18.86 19.69 8.48
C VAL A 134 17.76 18.81 9.04
N GLU A 135 17.25 19.15 10.22
CA GLU A 135 15.95 18.67 10.70
C GLU A 135 14.85 19.59 10.16
N VAL A 136 13.89 19.04 9.43
CA VAL A 136 12.73 19.78 8.91
C VAL A 136 11.48 19.26 9.59
N CYS A 137 10.72 20.16 10.20
CA CYS A 137 9.47 19.84 10.87
C CYS A 137 8.31 20.64 10.28
N LEU A 138 7.19 19.97 10.06
CA LEU A 138 5.93 20.59 9.69
C LEU A 138 5.11 20.84 10.95
N LEU A 139 4.58 22.06 11.06
CA LEU A 139 3.81 22.54 12.20
C LEU A 139 2.42 23.03 11.73
N ASP A 140 1.39 22.81 12.55
CA ASP A 140 0.15 23.58 12.48
C ASP A 140 0.14 24.58 13.65
N GLY A 141 0.32 25.86 13.32
CA GLY A 141 0.55 26.86 14.35
C GLY A 141 1.77 26.43 15.17
N GLU A 142 1.60 26.24 16.48
CA GLU A 142 2.65 25.82 17.42
C GLU A 142 2.74 24.30 17.62
N THR A 143 1.81 23.54 17.03
CA THR A 143 1.76 22.09 17.19
C THR A 143 2.65 21.40 16.16
N GLU A 144 3.46 20.45 16.60
CA GLU A 144 4.31 19.66 15.72
C GLU A 144 3.50 18.52 15.11
N LEU A 145 3.50 18.45 13.77
CA LEU A 145 2.81 17.40 13.02
C LEU A 145 3.75 16.25 12.69
N ILE A 146 4.92 16.57 12.15
CA ILE A 146 5.95 15.60 11.76
C ILE A 146 7.32 16.28 11.71
N CYS A 147 8.38 15.53 11.99
CA CYS A 147 9.77 15.93 11.81
C CYS A 147 10.54 14.83 11.09
N ASP A 148 11.40 15.22 10.17
CA ASP A 148 12.34 14.34 9.50
C ASP A 148 13.73 14.97 9.44
N TYR A 149 14.75 14.11 9.43
CA TYR A 149 16.15 14.49 9.36
C TYR A 149 16.72 14.23 7.97
N PHE A 150 17.43 15.21 7.42
CA PHE A 150 17.97 15.18 6.07
C PHE A 150 19.47 15.40 6.09
N ASP A 151 20.21 14.54 5.39
CA ASP A 151 21.64 14.67 5.17
C ASP A 151 21.89 15.03 3.70
N ASN A 152 22.41 16.24 3.46
CA ASN A 152 22.67 16.75 2.11
C ASN A 152 24.04 16.30 1.55
N ARG A 153 24.80 15.49 2.31
CA ARG A 153 26.10 14.97 1.86
C ARG A 153 25.95 13.91 0.76
N ASP A 154 24.81 13.24 0.68
CA ASP A 154 24.56 12.15 -0.26
C ASP A 154 24.42 12.62 -1.72
N GLU A 155 24.02 13.87 -1.96
CA GLU A 155 23.89 14.42 -3.32
C GLU A 155 25.26 14.64 -4.00
N LYS A 156 26.35 14.69 -3.22
CA LYS A 156 27.73 14.78 -3.76
C LYS A 156 28.29 13.44 -4.25
N GLN A 157 27.62 12.32 -4.04
CA GLN A 157 28.15 10.99 -4.40
C GLN A 157 27.60 10.49 -5.74
N GLY A 158 28.06 11.08 -6.85
CA GLY A 158 27.95 10.54 -8.21
C GLY A 158 28.74 9.23 -8.41
N SER A 159 28.48 8.21 -7.58
CA SER A 159 29.18 6.91 -7.60
C SER A 159 28.32 5.74 -7.08
N PHE A 160 26.98 5.88 -6.99
CA PHE A 160 26.09 4.78 -6.56
C PHE A 160 25.38 4.05 -7.71
N LEU A 161 25.30 4.66 -8.91
CA LEU A 161 24.62 4.05 -10.07
C LEU A 161 25.37 2.83 -10.63
N TYR A 162 26.70 2.77 -10.51
CA TYR A 162 27.48 1.63 -10.97
C TYR A 162 27.31 0.39 -10.08
N LEU A 163 27.22 0.56 -8.75
CA LEU A 163 27.10 -0.57 -7.81
C LEU A 163 25.75 -1.30 -7.97
N ASN A 164 24.66 -0.53 -8.11
CA ASN A 164 23.31 -1.11 -8.30
C ASN A 164 23.16 -1.84 -9.63
N LEU A 165 23.80 -1.36 -10.71
CA LEU A 165 23.77 -2.03 -12.01
C LEU A 165 24.46 -3.42 -11.96
N PHE A 166 25.57 -3.53 -11.21
CA PHE A 166 26.28 -4.80 -11.02
C PHE A 166 25.46 -5.81 -10.20
N ILE A 167 24.76 -5.35 -9.16
CA ILE A 167 23.91 -6.22 -8.33
C ILE A 167 22.73 -6.74 -9.16
N ILE A 168 22.08 -5.89 -9.95
CA ILE A 168 20.97 -6.29 -10.83
C ILE A 168 21.46 -7.30 -11.89
N LEU A 169 22.62 -7.06 -12.50
CA LEU A 169 23.21 -7.97 -13.49
C LEU A 169 23.57 -9.32 -12.87
N PHE A 170 24.14 -9.33 -11.65
CA PHE A 170 24.47 -10.55 -10.91
C PHE A 170 23.22 -11.34 -10.49
N CYS A 171 22.16 -10.66 -10.02
CA CYS A 171 20.87 -11.27 -9.73
C CYS A 171 20.22 -11.86 -10.98
N PHE A 172 20.29 -11.19 -12.14
CA PHE A 172 19.81 -11.75 -13.41
C PHE A 172 20.57 -13.01 -13.82
N LEU A 173 21.90 -13.03 -13.67
CA LEU A 173 22.73 -14.20 -13.98
C LEU A 173 22.42 -15.39 -13.04
N LEU A 174 22.24 -15.13 -11.74
CA LEU A 174 21.80 -16.15 -10.77
C LEU A 174 20.38 -16.66 -11.06
N CYS A 175 19.47 -15.78 -11.48
CA CYS A 175 18.10 -16.14 -11.84
C CYS A 175 18.05 -17.03 -13.10
N ILE A 176 18.82 -16.69 -14.14
CA ILE A 176 18.99 -17.51 -15.35
C ILE A 176 19.60 -18.88 -15.00
N TYR A 177 20.57 -18.92 -14.08
CA TYR A 177 21.16 -20.18 -13.61
C TYR A 177 20.13 -21.06 -12.88
N SER A 178 19.26 -20.45 -12.06
CA SER A 178 18.19 -21.15 -11.35
C SER A 178 17.06 -21.65 -12.28
N LEU A 179 16.69 -20.87 -13.32
CA LEU A 179 15.68 -21.24 -14.31
C LEU A 179 16.12 -22.43 -15.17
N LYS A 180 17.41 -22.52 -15.53
CA LYS A 180 17.95 -23.70 -16.24
C LYS A 180 17.86 -25.00 -15.43
N SER A 181 17.79 -24.92 -14.09
CA SER A 181 17.69 -26.12 -13.23
C SER A 181 16.26 -26.65 -13.05
N LYS A 182 15.22 -25.80 -13.20
CA LYS A 182 13.82 -26.18 -12.93
C LYS A 182 13.00 -26.58 -14.17
N LEU A 183 13.54 -26.46 -15.39
CA LEU A 183 12.85 -26.86 -16.64
C LEU A 183 13.03 -28.35 -17.01
N LYS A 184 13.21 -29.22 -16.02
CA LYS A 184 13.27 -30.68 -16.22
C LYS A 184 12.49 -31.45 -15.16
N GLN A 185 11.19 -31.18 -15.00
CA GLN A 185 10.31 -32.17 -14.38
C GLN A 185 8.81 -31.98 -14.69
N VAL A 186 8.34 -32.85 -15.60
CA VAL A 186 7.10 -33.64 -15.53
C VAL A 186 5.77 -32.95 -15.88
N ASP A 187 5.42 -33.19 -17.15
CA ASP A 187 4.09 -33.32 -17.75
C ASP A 187 3.20 -34.33 -16.98
N ARG A 188 1.96 -33.93 -16.64
CA ARG A 188 0.86 -34.87 -16.34
C ARG A 188 -0.48 -34.29 -16.78
N THR A 189 -1.06 -34.95 -17.77
CA THR A 189 -2.45 -34.86 -18.22
C THR A 189 -3.41 -35.47 -17.18
N VAL A 190 -4.60 -34.90 -17.01
CA VAL A 190 -5.68 -35.49 -16.21
C VAL A 190 -6.88 -35.81 -17.11
N LYS A 191 -7.27 -37.10 -17.12
CA LYS A 191 -8.45 -37.66 -17.81
C LYS A 191 -9.72 -37.44 -16.98
N MET A 192 -10.82 -37.21 -17.69
CA MET A 192 -12.18 -37.12 -17.15
C MET A 192 -12.63 -38.40 -16.43
N MET A 193 -13.39 -38.25 -15.34
CA MET A 193 -14.16 -39.33 -14.72
C MET A 193 -15.58 -38.84 -14.38
N ARG A 194 -16.57 -39.69 -14.69
CA ARG A 194 -18.01 -39.50 -14.49
C ARG A 194 -18.43 -40.50 -13.40
N MET A 195 -19.22 -40.11 -12.40
CA MET A 195 -20.05 -41.05 -11.63
C MET A 195 -21.19 -40.37 -10.86
N THR A 196 -22.23 -41.17 -10.64
CA THR A 196 -23.66 -40.86 -10.42
C THR A 196 -24.12 -40.94 -8.96
N ILE A 197 -25.01 -39.99 -8.59
CA ILE A 197 -26.30 -40.05 -7.85
C ILE A 197 -26.39 -40.83 -6.51
N ASN A 198 -26.89 -40.15 -5.45
CA ASN A 198 -28.09 -40.57 -4.69
C ASN A 198 -28.72 -39.43 -3.87
N LEU A 199 -30.05 -39.29 -4.04
CA LEU A 199 -30.98 -38.50 -3.22
C LEU A 199 -31.16 -39.17 -1.85
N ASP A 200 -31.29 -38.42 -0.75
CA ASP A 200 -32.61 -38.09 -0.15
C ASP A 200 -32.52 -37.30 1.18
N ARG A 201 -33.65 -36.62 1.50
CA ARG A 201 -34.07 -35.91 2.75
C ARG A 201 -33.87 -34.38 2.83
N GLY A 202 -35.00 -33.67 2.70
CA GLY A 202 -35.18 -32.21 2.76
C GLY A 202 -35.38 -31.62 4.17
N PRO A 203 -36.26 -30.60 4.33
CA PRO A 203 -35.93 -29.21 4.01
C PRO A 203 -36.10 -28.26 5.22
N VAL A 204 -35.38 -27.13 5.24
CA VAL A 204 -35.81 -25.92 5.97
C VAL A 204 -35.61 -24.72 5.06
N PHE A 205 -36.70 -24.06 4.73
CA PHE A 205 -36.83 -23.01 3.74
C PHE A 205 -36.31 -21.66 4.26
N TYR A 206 -35.34 -21.06 3.59
CA TYR A 206 -35.26 -19.60 3.45
C TYR A 206 -35.53 -19.26 1.99
N ASN A 207 -36.63 -18.55 1.79
CA ASN A 207 -37.25 -18.27 0.52
C ASN A 207 -36.60 -17.03 -0.11
N SER A 208 -35.48 -17.23 -0.80
CA SER A 208 -35.00 -16.35 -1.88
C SER A 208 -33.91 -17.06 -2.69
N ASN A 209 -34.17 -17.34 -3.97
CA ASN A 209 -33.21 -17.94 -4.90
C ASN A 209 -32.13 -16.94 -5.38
N ALA A 210 -31.84 -15.91 -4.58
CA ALA A 210 -30.94 -14.84 -4.96
C ALA A 210 -29.61 -14.99 -4.22
N LEU A 211 -28.51 -15.09 -4.96
CA LEU A 211 -27.16 -14.93 -4.43
C LEU A 211 -26.87 -13.44 -4.28
N ALA A 212 -26.49 -13.02 -3.08
CA ALA A 212 -26.09 -11.65 -2.78
C ALA A 212 -24.71 -11.65 -2.13
N ILE A 213 -23.91 -10.64 -2.44
CA ILE A 213 -22.55 -10.47 -1.92
C ILE A 213 -22.31 -8.99 -1.59
N GLU A 214 -21.68 -8.75 -0.46
CA GLU A 214 -21.32 -7.42 0.02
C GLU A 214 -19.94 -7.49 0.67
N ILE A 215 -19.13 -6.45 0.49
CA ILE A 215 -17.86 -6.30 1.18
C ILE A 215 -17.98 -5.17 2.20
N VAL A 216 -17.61 -5.47 3.43
CA VAL A 216 -17.50 -4.49 4.53
C VAL A 216 -16.05 -4.40 4.97
N SER A 217 -15.55 -3.18 5.14
CA SER A 217 -14.22 -2.93 5.70
C SER A 217 -14.32 -2.42 7.14
N ARG A 218 -13.35 -2.81 7.98
CA ARG A 218 -13.12 -2.24 9.30
C ARG A 218 -11.66 -1.90 9.46
N THR A 219 -11.39 -0.68 9.90
CA THR A 219 -10.09 -0.20 10.38
C THR A 219 -10.21 -0.01 11.89
N GLU A 220 -9.43 -0.77 12.67
CA GLU A 220 -9.32 -0.51 14.12
C GLU A 220 -8.17 0.49 14.30
N LEU A 221 -8.49 1.64 14.91
CA LEU A 221 -7.54 2.70 15.30
C LEU A 221 -7.03 2.45 16.72
#